data_AF-A0A0F4YJ80-F1
#
_entry.id   AF-A0A0F4YJ80-F1
#
_cell.length_a   1.000
_cell.length_b   1.000
_cell.length_c   1.000
_cell.angle_alpha   90.00
_cell.angle_beta   90.00
_cell.angle_gamma   90.00
#
_symmetry.space_group_name_H-M   'P 1'
#
loop_
_entity.id
_entity.type
_entity.pdbx_description
1 polymer ?
#
loop_
_entity_poly.entity_id
_entity_poly.type
_entity_poly.pdbx_seq_one_letter_code
_entity_poly.pdbx_strand_id
1 'polypeptide(L)'
;MEFGIYLSFWMRDPLQIVFTPSSTSLSLLYTAESAKPGTSMNGAGFWLDGRMDGKRFHSFASFPLSKRGIRSVLSIEHSWHRPRGETRWAARAVPRAVVSTRPVAFYPQSRFQRSQCGGAAAKPPVKRRSGRAVAQICDFYDDGCIDPLAQVSVPVVFEPLFQTPIRFYYGFDAQAPSDPEQQLLPAADRGPMIKASFWLQYDQNRVGNRPIHANRTTEIALRVGNLTGFSGGENNGCDGVWGHQCSQNLKAYLQNSIYNLAASGVYYNSPLEAVLQQMSQAQPPPTIPSCPQSLFQVGVIPVESFVEENELNQSITVGLPGSSAFPWRTWYIRNITPSEQAVQVAVGIFSRGPSWGSAPLNSADDVQIELVCVRAPREQRPSNLNYVEPVDDEDEDEDDEDCYPAA
;
A
#
# COMPACT_ATOMS: atom_id res chain seq x y z
N MET A 1 39.38 -15.48 0.59
CA MET A 1 38.05 -15.07 0.08
C MET A 1 38.09 -15.22 -1.43
N GLU A 2 37.29 -16.13 -1.98
CA GLU A 2 37.06 -16.21 -3.42
C GLU A 2 35.65 -15.70 -3.69
N PHE A 3 35.53 -14.71 -4.58
CA PHE A 3 34.23 -14.20 -5.03
C PHE A 3 34.00 -14.70 -6.44
N GLY A 4 33.03 -15.60 -6.62
CA GLY A 4 32.47 -15.91 -7.93
C GLY A 4 31.18 -15.11 -8.09
N ILE A 5 31.18 -14.13 -8.99
CA ILE A 5 29.97 -13.35 -9.33
C ILE A 5 29.55 -13.80 -10.73
N TYR A 6 28.35 -14.34 -10.86
CA TYR A 6 27.73 -14.65 -12.15
C TYR A 6 26.68 -13.59 -12.45
N LEU A 7 26.88 -12.85 -13.54
CA LEU A 7 25.95 -11.83 -14.01
C LEU A 7 25.41 -12.26 -15.39
N SER A 8 24.10 -12.45 -15.47
CA SER A 8 23.40 -12.70 -16.73
C SER A 8 22.60 -11.45 -17.11
N PHE A 9 22.93 -10.87 -18.27
CA PHE A 9 22.27 -9.68 -18.80
C PHE A 9 21.46 -10.03 -20.05
N TRP A 10 20.29 -9.42 -20.20
CA TRP A 10 19.52 -9.42 -21.45
C TRP A 10 19.62 -8.03 -22.10
N MET A 11 20.77 -7.70 -22.71
CA MET A 11 20.97 -6.42 -23.39
C MET A 11 21.83 -6.58 -24.65
N ARG A 12 21.65 -5.68 -25.63
CA ARG A 12 22.36 -5.69 -26.92
C ARG A 12 23.65 -4.86 -26.95
N ASP A 13 23.96 -4.08 -25.91
CA ASP A 13 25.07 -3.12 -25.89
C ASP A 13 26.12 -3.43 -24.80
N PRO A 14 27.40 -3.06 -25.01
CA PRO A 14 28.49 -3.40 -24.10
C PRO A 14 28.45 -2.60 -22.80
N LEU A 15 28.69 -3.29 -21.68
CA LEU A 15 28.63 -2.76 -20.32
C LEU A 15 30.03 -2.64 -19.74
N GLN A 16 30.40 -1.49 -19.17
CA GLN A 16 31.64 -1.34 -18.40
C GLN A 16 31.32 -1.45 -16.91
N ILE A 17 31.97 -2.41 -16.24
CA ILE A 17 31.87 -2.61 -14.79
C ILE A 17 33.21 -2.23 -14.17
N VAL A 18 33.20 -1.33 -13.19
CA VAL A 18 34.38 -0.97 -12.41
C VAL A 18 34.23 -1.50 -11.00
N PHE A 19 35.19 -2.33 -10.56
CA PHE A 19 35.24 -2.88 -9.21
C PHE A 19 36.22 -2.11 -8.34
N THR A 20 35.77 -1.62 -7.20
CA THR A 20 36.64 -1.10 -6.13
C THR A 20 36.37 -1.86 -4.84
N PRO A 21 37.21 -2.84 -4.46
CA PRO A 21 37.02 -3.57 -3.22
C PRO A 21 37.42 -2.70 -2.03
N SER A 22 36.48 -2.45 -1.12
CA SER A 22 36.76 -2.07 0.26
C SER A 22 36.34 -3.21 1.19
N SER A 23 36.89 -3.30 2.40
CA SER A 23 36.70 -4.44 3.31
C SER A 23 35.26 -4.67 3.78
N THR A 24 34.31 -3.79 3.44
CA THR A 24 32.92 -3.88 3.91
C THR A 24 31.87 -3.49 2.87
N SER A 25 32.24 -3.10 1.65
CA SER A 25 31.27 -2.70 0.62
C SER A 25 31.67 -3.15 -0.79
N LEU A 26 30.65 -3.53 -1.56
CA LEU A 26 30.72 -3.74 -3.00
C LEU A 26 29.94 -2.60 -3.66
N SER A 27 30.60 -1.84 -4.53
CA SER A 27 29.96 -0.79 -5.34
C SER A 27 29.91 -1.25 -6.78
N LEU A 28 28.72 -1.27 -7.37
CA LEU A 28 28.52 -1.53 -8.79
C LEU A 28 28.14 -0.22 -9.49
N LEU A 29 28.96 0.20 -10.46
CA LEU A 29 28.67 1.36 -11.29
C LEU A 29 28.14 0.87 -12.65
N TYR A 30 26.98 1.38 -13.07
CA TYR A 30 26.39 1.08 -14.37
C TYR A 30 26.13 2.38 -15.15
N THR A 31 26.46 2.34 -16.45
CA THR A 31 26.12 3.38 -17.42
C THR A 31 25.29 2.77 -18.55
N ALA A 32 24.02 3.17 -18.65
CA ALA A 32 23.16 2.87 -19.79
C ALA A 32 23.30 3.97 -20.84
N GLU A 33 23.51 3.61 -22.10
CA GLU A 33 23.35 4.54 -23.22
C GLU A 33 22.16 4.06 -24.06
N SER A 34 21.14 4.91 -24.20
CA SER A 34 19.93 4.56 -24.97
C SER A 34 20.27 4.52 -26.45
N ALA A 35 20.35 3.32 -27.02
CA ALA A 35 20.49 3.13 -28.46
C ALA A 35 19.16 3.43 -29.18
N LYS A 36 19.19 4.51 -29.96
CA LYS A 36 18.17 5.01 -30.91
C LYS A 36 16.85 5.56 -30.31
N PRO A 37 16.42 6.76 -30.73
CA PRO A 37 15.10 7.28 -30.39
C PRO A 37 14.01 6.40 -31.01
N GLY A 38 13.13 5.83 -30.17
CA GLY A 38 11.95 5.06 -30.60
C GLY A 38 11.80 3.67 -29.99
N THR A 39 12.83 3.12 -29.34
CA THR A 39 12.76 1.82 -28.66
C THR A 39 12.44 1.98 -27.17
N SER A 40 11.28 1.47 -26.75
CA SER A 40 10.83 1.46 -25.35
C SER A 40 11.43 0.25 -24.62
N MET A 41 12.37 0.47 -23.70
CA MET A 41 12.73 -0.52 -22.68
C MET A 41 11.89 -0.27 -21.43
N ASN A 42 11.10 -1.26 -21.02
CA ASN A 42 10.13 -1.12 -19.91
C ASN A 42 10.74 -1.34 -18.51
N GLY A 43 12.05 -1.51 -18.42
CA GLY A 43 12.77 -1.65 -17.17
C GLY A 43 14.13 -2.32 -17.38
N ALA A 44 15.03 -2.10 -16.44
CA ALA A 44 16.24 -2.91 -16.29
C ALA A 44 16.24 -3.50 -14.88
N GLY A 45 16.74 -4.71 -14.76
CA GLY A 45 16.93 -5.36 -13.47
C GLY A 45 18.19 -6.20 -13.52
N PHE A 46 18.75 -6.47 -12.35
CA PHE A 46 19.87 -7.39 -12.23
C PHE A 46 19.64 -8.34 -11.05
N TRP A 47 20.21 -9.53 -11.20
CA TRP A 47 20.26 -10.57 -10.19
C TRP A 47 21.69 -10.67 -9.66
N LEU A 48 21.83 -10.74 -8.34
CA LEU A 48 23.09 -11.01 -7.67
C LEU A 48 22.98 -12.32 -6.89
N ASP A 49 23.76 -13.30 -7.32
CA ASP A 49 23.95 -14.56 -6.61
C ASP A 49 25.36 -14.62 -6.06
N GLY A 50 25.48 -15.00 -4.78
CA GLY A 50 26.77 -15.10 -4.13
C GLY A 50 26.81 -16.09 -2.97
N ARG A 51 28.03 -16.38 -2.50
CA ARG A 51 28.28 -17.12 -1.26
C ARG A 51 29.13 -16.27 -0.31
N MET A 52 28.71 -16.21 0.95
CA MET A 52 29.47 -15.60 2.04
C MET A 52 29.47 -16.56 3.24
N ASP A 53 30.66 -16.90 3.73
CA ASP A 53 30.88 -17.88 4.83
C ASP A 53 30.12 -19.21 4.64
N GLY A 54 30.14 -19.73 3.41
CA GLY A 54 29.49 -21.00 3.04
C GLY A 54 27.97 -20.91 2.86
N LYS A 55 27.34 -19.76 3.14
CA LYS A 55 25.90 -19.53 2.94
C LYS A 55 25.64 -18.84 1.61
N ARG A 56 24.65 -19.34 0.85
CA ARG A 56 24.19 -18.71 -0.40
C ARG A 56 23.27 -17.54 -0.09
N PHE A 57 23.34 -16.49 -0.90
CA PHE A 57 22.37 -15.41 -0.90
C PHE A 57 21.96 -15.06 -2.33
N HIS A 58 20.74 -14.53 -2.44
CA HIS A 58 20.10 -14.10 -3.67
C HIS A 58 19.58 -12.69 -3.45
N SER A 59 19.86 -11.76 -4.37
CA SER A 59 19.33 -10.39 -4.31
C SER A 59 18.88 -9.95 -5.68
N PHE A 60 17.72 -9.28 -5.73
CA PHE A 60 17.14 -8.75 -6.95
C PHE A 60 16.88 -7.26 -6.79
N ALA A 61 17.24 -6.50 -7.82
CA ALA A 61 16.85 -5.10 -7.95
C ALA A 61 16.31 -4.85 -9.36
N SER A 62 15.23 -4.07 -9.44
CA SER A 62 14.69 -3.57 -10.71
C SER A 62 14.46 -2.07 -10.62
N PHE A 63 14.57 -1.38 -11.75
CA PHE A 63 14.33 0.05 -11.82
C PHE A 63 13.73 0.46 -13.16
N PRO A 64 12.81 1.45 -13.14
CA PRO A 64 12.22 2.00 -14.35
C PRO A 64 13.25 2.89 -15.07
N LEU A 65 13.41 2.67 -16.38
CA LEU A 65 14.21 3.56 -17.22
C LEU A 65 13.33 4.70 -17.75
N SER A 66 13.78 5.93 -17.57
CA SER A 66 13.13 7.13 -18.14
C SER A 66 13.29 7.14 -19.66
N LYS A 67 12.21 7.48 -20.39
CA LYS A 67 12.15 7.52 -21.87
C LYS A 67 13.01 8.61 -22.52
N ARG A 68 13.74 9.43 -21.76
CA ARG A 68 14.60 10.49 -22.30
C ARG A 68 16.04 10.07 -22.07
N GLY A 69 16.85 10.11 -23.13
CA GLY A 69 18.25 9.66 -23.17
C GLY A 69 19.15 10.37 -22.17
N ILE A 70 19.04 9.97 -20.91
CA ILE A 70 19.76 10.50 -19.77
C ILE A 70 20.76 9.43 -19.36
N ARG A 71 22.03 9.84 -19.24
CA ARG A 71 23.04 9.04 -18.55
C ARG A 71 22.72 9.09 -17.06
N SER A 72 22.20 7.99 -16.54
CA SER A 72 21.98 7.82 -15.11
C SER A 72 23.16 7.06 -14.51
N VAL A 73 23.80 7.66 -13.49
CA VAL A 73 24.79 6.98 -12.67
C VAL A 73 24.09 6.55 -11.39
N LEU A 74 24.03 5.25 -11.15
CA LEU A 74 23.50 4.67 -9.92
C LEU A 74 24.67 4.08 -9.13
N SER A 75 24.86 4.54 -7.89
CA SER A 75 25.78 3.95 -6.93
C SER A 75 24.97 3.21 -5.88
N ILE A 76 25.09 1.89 -5.87
CA ILE A 76 24.47 1.04 -4.86
C ILE A 76 25.57 0.61 -3.90
N GLU A 77 25.44 1.01 -2.64
CA GLU A 77 26.33 0.57 -1.58
C GLU A 77 25.61 -0.51 -0.77
N HIS A 78 26.24 -1.68 -0.63
CA HIS A 78 25.77 -2.74 0.26
C HIS A 78 26.66 -2.74 1.49
N SER A 79 26.07 -2.45 2.65
CA SER A 79 26.73 -2.64 3.95
C SER A 79 26.21 -3.93 4.59
N TRP A 80 27.16 -4.72 5.08
CA TRP A 80 26.89 -5.99 5.75
C TRP A 80 27.20 -5.85 7.23
N HIS A 81 26.20 -6.05 8.08
CA HIS A 81 26.38 -6.04 9.53
C HIS A 81 25.87 -7.34 10.13
N ARG A 82 26.59 -7.85 11.14
CA ARG A 82 26.16 -8.97 11.97
C ARG A 82 25.71 -8.41 13.32
N PRO A 83 24.41 -8.36 13.61
CA PRO A 83 23.93 -7.97 14.93
C PRO A 83 24.47 -8.94 16.00
N ARG A 84 24.84 -8.43 17.17
CA ARG A 84 25.33 -9.28 18.27
C ARG A 84 24.24 -10.27 18.67
N GLY A 85 24.54 -11.56 18.56
CA GLY A 85 23.64 -12.65 18.97
C GLY A 85 23.00 -13.43 17.82
N GLU A 86 23.16 -13.01 16.57
CA GLU A 86 22.50 -13.66 15.43
C GLU A 86 23.45 -14.50 14.55
N THR A 87 22.89 -15.57 13.97
CA THR A 87 23.56 -16.51 13.06
C THR A 87 23.37 -16.17 11.58
N ARG A 88 22.61 -15.11 11.27
CA ARG A 88 22.31 -14.64 9.91
C ARG A 88 22.81 -13.21 9.71
N TRP A 89 23.25 -12.92 8.49
CA TRP A 89 23.68 -11.60 8.05
C TRP A 89 22.49 -10.88 7.40
N ALA A 90 22.34 -9.58 7.66
CA ALA A 90 21.37 -8.75 6.98
C ALA A 90 22.08 -7.83 5.98
N ALA A 91 21.58 -7.79 4.75
CA ALA A 91 22.04 -6.86 3.72
C ALA A 91 21.11 -5.65 3.68
N ARG A 92 21.66 -4.44 3.72
CA ARG A 92 20.89 -3.21 3.49
C ARG A 92 21.43 -2.51 2.25
N ALA A 93 20.59 -2.43 1.22
CA ALA A 93 20.89 -1.62 0.05
C ALA A 93 20.45 -0.18 0.33
N VAL A 94 21.37 0.77 0.22
CA VAL A 94 21.05 2.20 0.35
C VAL A 94 21.34 2.87 -0.99
N PRO A 95 20.31 3.30 -1.75
CA PRO A 95 20.55 4.06 -2.98
C PRO A 95 21.08 5.45 -2.62
N ARG A 96 22.21 5.84 -3.22
CA ARG A 96 22.69 7.23 -3.18
C ARG A 96 22.46 7.91 -4.54
N ALA A 97 22.10 9.20 -4.45
CA ALA A 97 21.52 10.09 -5.46
C ALA A 97 21.82 9.79 -6.95
N VAL A 98 20.78 9.93 -7.78
CA VAL A 98 20.89 10.00 -9.24
C VAL A 98 21.34 11.40 -9.64
N VAL A 99 22.60 11.55 -10.08
CA VAL A 99 23.08 12.84 -10.60
C VAL A 99 22.83 12.88 -12.12
N SER A 100 21.90 13.74 -12.53
CA SER A 100 21.57 14.00 -13.94
C SER A 100 22.31 15.24 -14.44
N THR A 101 23.26 15.08 -15.36
CA THR A 101 23.90 16.20 -16.07
C THR A 101 23.19 16.44 -17.41
N ARG A 102 22.76 17.68 -17.68
CA ARG A 102 22.15 18.07 -18.97
C ARG A 102 23.20 18.67 -19.90
N PRO A 103 23.24 18.31 -21.19
CA PRO A 103 23.86 19.15 -22.21
C PRO A 103 22.86 20.21 -22.71
N VAL A 104 23.39 21.40 -23.03
CA VAL A 104 22.70 22.54 -23.64
C VAL A 104 22.74 22.39 -25.17
N ALA A 105 21.60 22.54 -25.87
CA ALA A 105 21.48 23.25 -27.17
C ALA A 105 20.19 22.96 -27.97
N PHE A 106 19.55 24.08 -28.37
CA PHE A 106 18.91 24.45 -29.66
C PHE A 106 17.76 23.64 -30.31
N TYR A 107 16.63 24.32 -30.49
CA TYR A 107 15.54 24.03 -31.45
C TYR A 107 15.97 24.32 -32.90
N PRO A 108 15.34 23.66 -33.90
CA PRO A 108 14.28 24.37 -34.64
C PRO A 108 13.05 23.53 -35.05
N GLN A 109 12.00 24.26 -35.43
CA GLN A 109 10.67 23.83 -35.89
C GLN A 109 10.67 23.18 -37.28
N SER A 110 9.63 22.38 -37.59
CA SER A 110 8.86 22.53 -38.84
C SER A 110 7.54 21.73 -38.85
N ARG A 111 6.52 22.36 -39.43
CA ARG A 111 5.18 21.84 -39.79
C ARG A 111 5.27 20.90 -41.00
N PHE A 112 4.30 19.99 -41.18
CA PHE A 112 3.44 19.94 -42.40
C PHE A 112 2.21 19.03 -42.23
N GLN A 113 1.19 19.32 -43.04
CA GLN A 113 -0.24 18.94 -42.99
C GLN A 113 -0.64 17.71 -43.85
N ARG A 114 -1.88 17.23 -43.59
CA ARG A 114 -2.88 16.58 -44.51
C ARG A 114 -2.58 15.13 -44.95
N SER A 115 -3.54 14.24 -45.24
CA SER A 115 -5.00 14.26 -45.37
C SER A 115 -5.55 12.82 -45.50
N GLN A 116 -6.72 12.58 -44.90
CA GLN A 116 -7.92 11.83 -45.36
C GLN A 116 -7.87 10.45 -46.07
N CYS A 117 -8.92 9.69 -45.71
CA CYS A 117 -9.75 8.73 -46.49
C CYS A 117 -9.49 7.22 -46.38
N GLY A 118 -10.46 6.55 -45.73
CA GLY A 118 -11.24 5.48 -46.38
C GLY A 118 -10.91 4.02 -46.01
N GLY A 119 -11.95 3.26 -45.70
CA GLY A 119 -11.97 1.81 -45.94
C GLY A 119 -12.19 0.93 -44.72
N ALA A 120 -13.45 0.71 -44.37
CA ALA A 120 -13.87 -0.34 -43.46
C ALA A 120 -13.62 -1.73 -44.07
N ALA A 121 -12.98 -2.62 -43.30
CA ALA A 121 -13.03 -4.06 -43.54
C ALA A 121 -13.01 -4.78 -42.19
N ALA A 122 -14.16 -5.38 -41.85
CA ALA A 122 -14.36 -6.17 -40.64
C ALA A 122 -13.47 -7.41 -40.66
N LYS A 123 -12.59 -7.55 -39.65
CA LYS A 123 -11.87 -8.80 -39.34
C LYS A 123 -12.67 -9.59 -38.30
N PRO A 124 -12.73 -10.93 -38.40
CA PRO A 124 -13.44 -11.77 -37.43
C PRO A 124 -12.77 -11.71 -36.05
N PRO A 125 -13.51 -11.94 -34.96
CA PRO A 125 -12.98 -11.82 -33.61
C PRO A 125 -11.95 -12.91 -33.36
N VAL A 126 -10.69 -12.49 -33.22
CA VAL A 126 -9.65 -13.31 -32.61
C VAL A 126 -10.12 -13.65 -31.20
N LYS A 127 -10.39 -14.93 -30.93
CA LYS A 127 -10.52 -15.48 -29.58
C LYS A 127 -9.25 -15.07 -28.81
N ARG A 128 -9.34 -13.97 -28.06
CA ARG A 128 -8.38 -13.66 -27.01
C ARG A 128 -8.49 -14.83 -26.04
N ARG A 129 -7.48 -15.71 -26.06
CA ARG A 129 -7.18 -16.55 -24.92
C ARG A 129 -7.17 -15.61 -23.73
N SER A 130 -8.19 -15.73 -22.89
CA SER A 130 -8.17 -15.20 -21.53
C SER A 130 -6.86 -15.69 -20.93
N GLY A 131 -5.87 -14.80 -20.88
CA GLY A 131 -4.69 -15.05 -20.09
C GLY A 131 -5.20 -15.26 -18.69
N ARG A 132 -5.09 -16.49 -18.16
CA ARG A 132 -5.25 -16.74 -16.73
C ARG A 132 -4.42 -15.68 -16.04
N ALA A 133 -5.08 -14.73 -15.39
CA ALA A 133 -4.45 -13.91 -14.38
C ALA A 133 -3.91 -14.93 -13.37
N VAL A 134 -2.59 -15.07 -13.31
CA VAL A 134 -1.96 -15.81 -12.22
C VAL A 134 -2.30 -14.98 -10.99
N ALA A 135 -3.19 -15.49 -10.13
CA ALA A 135 -3.42 -14.90 -8.83
C ALA A 135 -2.06 -14.88 -8.14
N GLN A 136 -1.48 -13.69 -7.96
CA GLN A 136 -0.30 -13.54 -7.13
C GLN A 136 -0.77 -13.78 -5.71
N ILE A 137 -0.41 -14.94 -5.16
CA ILE A 137 -0.65 -15.25 -3.75
C ILE A 137 0.32 -14.41 -2.95
N CYS A 138 -0.22 -13.58 -2.06
CA CYS A 138 0.57 -12.80 -1.13
C CYS A 138 0.94 -13.67 0.07
N ASP A 139 2.20 -13.59 0.50
CA ASP A 139 2.59 -14.13 1.79
C ASP A 139 1.94 -13.27 2.90
N PHE A 140 1.39 -13.92 3.94
CA PHE A 140 0.77 -13.23 5.06
C PHE A 140 1.77 -12.27 5.73
N TYR A 141 3.05 -12.64 5.81
CA TYR A 141 4.07 -11.81 6.46
C TYR A 141 4.74 -10.77 5.54
N ASP A 142 4.38 -10.73 4.25
CA ASP A 142 4.88 -9.70 3.32
C ASP A 142 4.03 -8.42 3.38
N ASP A 143 4.54 -7.36 4.01
CA ASP A 143 3.82 -6.08 4.14
C ASP A 143 3.53 -5.40 2.79
N GLY A 144 4.23 -5.81 1.72
CA GLY A 144 4.12 -5.23 0.38
C GLY A 144 2.86 -5.62 -0.38
N CYS A 145 2.08 -6.59 0.09
CA CYS A 145 0.81 -6.95 -0.52
C CYS A 145 -0.17 -7.64 0.44
N ILE A 146 -1.42 -7.79 0.03
CA ILE A 146 -2.47 -8.46 0.79
C ILE A 146 -3.29 -9.37 -0.13
N ASP A 147 -3.62 -10.57 0.33
CA ASP A 147 -4.62 -11.45 -0.27
C ASP A 147 -5.86 -11.48 0.65
N PRO A 148 -6.77 -10.49 0.52
CA PRO A 148 -7.75 -10.23 1.55
C PRO A 148 -8.84 -11.31 1.60
N LEU A 149 -9.00 -11.94 2.76
CA LEU A 149 -10.17 -12.78 3.08
C LEU A 149 -11.48 -12.00 2.96
N ALA A 150 -11.45 -10.71 3.36
CA ALA A 150 -12.56 -9.79 3.18
C ALA A 150 -12.05 -8.41 2.75
N GLN A 151 -12.74 -7.83 1.77
CA GLN A 151 -12.43 -6.52 1.23
C GLN A 151 -13.70 -5.71 0.98
N VAL A 152 -13.63 -4.40 1.20
CA VAL A 152 -14.68 -3.44 0.87
C VAL A 152 -14.07 -2.26 0.13
N SER A 153 -14.86 -1.67 -0.77
CA SER A 153 -14.49 -0.45 -1.45
C SER A 153 -15.66 0.51 -1.50
N VAL A 154 -15.41 1.80 -1.26
CA VAL A 154 -16.43 2.85 -1.35
C VAL A 154 -15.90 4.06 -2.11
N PRO A 155 -16.75 4.74 -2.90
CA PRO A 155 -16.39 6.02 -3.49
C PRO A 155 -16.44 7.13 -2.43
N VAL A 156 -15.44 8.00 -2.43
CA VAL A 156 -15.32 9.18 -1.58
C VAL A 156 -15.19 10.40 -2.50
N VAL A 157 -16.07 11.37 -2.32
CA VAL A 157 -15.98 12.65 -3.03
C VAL A 157 -15.05 13.56 -2.24
N PHE A 158 -13.97 14.03 -2.87
CA PHE A 158 -12.97 14.88 -2.22
C PHE A 158 -12.63 16.07 -3.13
N GLU A 159 -13.66 16.86 -3.41
CA GLU A 159 -13.58 18.06 -4.23
C GLU A 159 -12.98 19.24 -3.45
N PRO A 160 -12.35 20.22 -4.12
CA PRO A 160 -12.18 20.31 -5.57
C PRO A 160 -10.93 19.59 -6.09
N LEU A 161 -10.14 18.96 -5.21
CA LEU A 161 -8.85 18.38 -5.56
C LEU A 161 -8.99 17.22 -6.55
N PHE A 162 -9.99 16.35 -6.31
CA PHE A 162 -10.34 15.24 -7.18
C PHE A 162 -11.66 15.52 -7.90
N GLN A 163 -11.63 15.57 -9.24
CA GLN A 163 -12.82 15.78 -10.08
C GLN A 163 -13.69 14.53 -10.24
N THR A 164 -13.16 13.38 -9.86
CA THR A 164 -13.85 12.10 -9.86
C THR A 164 -13.72 11.47 -8.48
N PRO A 165 -14.73 10.76 -7.97
CA PRO A 165 -14.64 10.12 -6.67
C PRO A 165 -13.40 9.23 -6.55
N ILE A 166 -12.70 9.34 -5.43
CA ILE A 166 -11.62 8.45 -5.04
C ILE A 166 -12.24 7.14 -4.57
N ARG A 167 -11.73 5.99 -4.98
CA ARG A 167 -12.14 4.72 -4.37
C ARG A 167 -11.23 4.40 -3.20
N PHE A 168 -11.81 4.44 -2.00
CA PHE A 168 -11.16 3.96 -0.77
C PHE A 168 -11.36 2.46 -0.64
N TYR A 169 -10.26 1.73 -0.47
CA TYR A 169 -10.25 0.29 -0.25
C TYR A 169 -9.73 -0.02 1.15
N TYR A 170 -10.42 -0.93 1.82
CA TYR A 170 -9.97 -1.55 3.05
C TYR A 170 -10.15 -3.05 2.93
N GLY A 171 -9.12 -3.80 3.30
CA GLY A 171 -9.16 -5.25 3.31
C GLY A 171 -8.41 -5.81 4.49
N PHE A 172 -8.78 -7.03 4.89
CA PHE A 172 -8.02 -7.78 5.86
C PHE A 172 -7.89 -9.24 5.45
N ASP A 173 -6.75 -9.81 5.82
CA ASP A 173 -6.42 -11.22 5.77
C ASP A 173 -6.19 -11.72 7.21
N ALA A 174 -6.22 -13.02 7.44
CA ALA A 174 -6.14 -13.59 8.77
C ALA A 174 -5.31 -14.87 8.81
N GLN A 175 -4.59 -15.03 9.90
CA GLN A 175 -3.81 -16.21 10.19
C GLN A 175 -4.26 -16.85 11.50
N ALA A 176 -4.45 -18.16 11.44
CA ALA A 176 -4.87 -18.96 12.59
C ALA A 176 -3.69 -19.21 13.56
N PRO A 177 -3.96 -19.40 14.87
CA PRO A 177 -2.92 -19.76 15.84
C PRO A 177 -2.17 -21.06 15.52
N SER A 178 -2.80 -21.94 14.76
CA SER A 178 -2.24 -23.23 14.33
C SER A 178 -1.24 -23.10 13.17
N ASP A 179 -1.07 -21.91 12.60
CA ASP A 179 -0.16 -21.69 11.49
C ASP A 179 1.30 -22.04 11.85
N PRO A 180 2.05 -22.75 10.99
CA PRO A 180 3.42 -23.15 11.26
C PRO A 180 4.35 -21.99 11.65
N GLU A 181 4.20 -20.82 11.04
CA GLU A 181 5.05 -19.66 11.34
C GLU A 181 4.71 -19.05 12.70
N GLN A 182 3.43 -19.12 13.12
CA GLN A 182 3.05 -18.77 14.48
C GLN A 182 3.57 -19.77 15.52
N GLN A 183 3.66 -21.05 15.19
CA GLN A 183 4.20 -22.05 16.11
C GLN A 183 5.68 -21.80 16.44
N LEU A 184 6.41 -21.04 15.60
CA LEU A 184 7.78 -20.62 15.86
C LEU A 184 7.88 -19.47 16.88
N LEU A 185 6.80 -18.75 17.16
CA LEU A 185 6.75 -17.67 18.14
C LEU A 185 6.67 -18.23 19.58
N PRO A 186 7.16 -17.48 20.59
CA PRO A 186 6.93 -17.80 22.01
C PRO A 186 5.45 -17.99 22.29
N ALA A 187 5.09 -18.89 23.21
CA ALA A 187 3.69 -19.22 23.51
C ALA A 187 2.84 -18.00 23.88
N ALA A 188 3.44 -16.99 24.52
CA ALA A 188 2.78 -15.73 24.87
C ALA A 188 2.41 -14.85 23.66
N ASP A 189 3.07 -15.07 22.52
CA ASP A 189 2.90 -14.29 21.28
C ASP A 189 2.10 -15.04 20.20
N ARG A 190 1.70 -16.29 20.49
CA ARG A 190 0.82 -17.10 19.63
C ARG A 190 -0.61 -16.64 19.80
N GLY A 191 -1.32 -16.44 18.69
CA GLY A 191 -2.69 -15.98 18.74
C GLY A 191 -3.23 -15.58 17.37
N PRO A 192 -4.55 -15.50 17.21
CA PRO A 192 -5.13 -15.13 15.93
C PRO A 192 -4.60 -13.74 15.54
N MET A 193 -4.20 -13.60 14.28
CA MET A 193 -3.60 -12.38 13.78
C MET A 193 -4.31 -11.94 12.51
N ILE A 194 -4.55 -10.64 12.41
CA ILE A 194 -5.13 -10.01 11.24
C ILE A 194 -4.06 -9.17 10.58
N LYS A 195 -3.92 -9.33 9.27
CA LYS A 195 -3.18 -8.40 8.42
C LYS A 195 -4.20 -7.47 7.78
N ALA A 196 -4.17 -6.20 8.16
CA ALA A 196 -5.07 -5.20 7.62
C ALA A 196 -4.31 -4.27 6.66
N SER A 197 -4.96 -3.89 5.57
CA SER A 197 -4.38 -2.97 4.60
C SER A 197 -5.40 -2.01 4.04
N PHE A 198 -4.92 -0.85 3.58
CA PHE A 198 -5.73 0.10 2.82
C PHE A 198 -4.96 0.70 1.66
N TRP A 199 -5.71 1.17 0.67
CA TRP A 199 -5.19 1.90 -0.47
C TRP A 199 -6.28 2.75 -1.13
N LEU A 200 -5.85 3.69 -1.95
CA LEU A 200 -6.73 4.51 -2.76
C LEU A 200 -6.55 4.20 -4.25
N GLN A 201 -7.65 4.16 -4.98
CA GLN A 201 -7.63 4.18 -6.45
C GLN A 201 -8.26 5.46 -6.97
N TYR A 202 -7.56 6.12 -7.88
CA TYR A 202 -8.00 7.35 -8.53
C TYR A 202 -7.24 7.52 -9.86
N ASP A 203 -7.79 8.34 -10.75
CA ASP A 203 -7.13 8.74 -11.99
C ASP A 203 -6.20 9.92 -11.72
N GLN A 204 -4.89 9.67 -11.69
CA GLN A 204 -3.87 10.69 -11.45
C GLN A 204 -3.96 11.86 -12.43
N ASN A 205 -4.41 11.62 -13.66
CA ASN A 205 -4.49 12.66 -14.70
C ASN A 205 -5.66 13.64 -14.46
N ARG A 206 -6.50 13.38 -13.45
CA ARG A 206 -7.67 14.21 -13.11
C ARG A 206 -7.54 14.92 -11.76
N VAL A 207 -6.36 14.87 -11.16
CA VAL A 207 -6.06 15.57 -9.91
C VAL A 207 -5.51 16.96 -10.21
N GLY A 208 -5.98 17.99 -9.50
CA GLY A 208 -5.31 19.30 -9.53
C GLY A 208 -5.54 20.15 -10.79
N ASN A 209 -6.68 20.01 -11.46
CA ASN A 209 -7.07 20.87 -12.60
C ASN A 209 -7.42 22.33 -12.21
N ARG A 210 -6.93 22.84 -11.08
CA ARG A 210 -7.19 24.19 -10.58
C ARG A 210 -5.88 24.87 -10.17
N PRO A 211 -5.83 26.22 -10.16
CA PRO A 211 -4.63 26.92 -9.75
C PRO A 211 -4.34 26.66 -8.27
N ILE A 212 -3.08 26.38 -7.97
CA ILE A 212 -2.58 26.19 -6.61
C ILE A 212 -2.29 27.57 -6.03
N HIS A 213 -2.95 27.89 -4.92
CA HIS A 213 -2.87 29.19 -4.26
C HIS A 213 -2.27 29.13 -2.85
N ALA A 214 -1.93 27.94 -2.38
CA ALA A 214 -1.35 27.71 -1.05
C ALA A 214 -0.64 26.37 -1.02
N ASN A 215 0.38 26.27 -0.16
CA ASN A 215 1.01 24.99 0.16
C ASN A 215 0.06 24.15 1.03
N ARG A 216 -0.32 22.98 0.54
CA ARG A 216 -1.25 22.09 1.23
C ARG A 216 -0.81 20.64 1.13
N THR A 217 -1.05 19.90 2.20
CA THR A 217 -0.81 18.46 2.28
C THR A 217 -2.15 17.75 2.40
N THR A 218 -2.36 16.74 1.57
CA THR A 218 -3.54 15.86 1.65
C THR A 218 -3.12 14.50 2.17
N GLU A 219 -3.81 14.06 3.22
CA GLU A 219 -3.50 12.84 3.96
C GLU A 219 -4.76 11.97 4.08
N ILE A 220 -4.53 10.68 4.30
CA ILE A 220 -5.54 9.75 4.77
C ILE A 220 -5.01 9.04 6.01
N ALA A 221 -5.79 9.10 7.09
CA ALA A 221 -5.58 8.29 8.27
C ALA A 221 -6.60 7.14 8.30
N LEU A 222 -6.20 5.97 8.80
CA LEU A 222 -7.12 4.85 8.95
C LEU A 222 -7.15 4.32 10.39
N ARG A 223 -8.33 4.35 10.98
CA ARG A 223 -8.58 3.88 12.34
C ARG A 223 -9.44 2.62 12.33
N VAL A 224 -8.94 1.54 12.94
CA VAL A 224 -9.61 0.23 13.02
C VAL A 224 -9.59 -0.30 14.46
N GLY A 225 -10.67 -0.97 14.87
CA GLY A 225 -10.82 -1.63 16.17
C GLY A 225 -11.70 -0.86 17.16
N ASN A 226 -12.27 -1.51 18.18
CA ASN A 226 -13.14 -0.88 19.19
C ASN A 226 -14.31 -0.03 18.64
N LEU A 227 -14.78 -0.28 17.42
CA LEU A 227 -16.02 0.29 16.88
C LEU A 227 -16.79 -0.76 16.12
N THR A 228 -18.06 -0.88 16.46
CA THR A 228 -19.04 -1.70 15.74
C THR A 228 -20.16 -0.81 15.25
N GLY A 229 -21.05 -1.35 14.43
CA GLY A 229 -22.19 -0.62 13.88
C GLY A 229 -22.45 -0.97 12.42
N PHE A 230 -23.23 -0.12 11.76
CA PHE A 230 -23.47 -0.22 10.33
C PHE A 230 -22.99 1.05 9.62
N SER A 231 -22.48 0.90 8.41
CA SER A 231 -22.13 2.04 7.57
C SER A 231 -23.41 2.66 6.99
N GLY A 232 -23.75 3.89 7.39
CA GLY A 232 -24.85 4.68 6.80
C GLY A 232 -24.85 6.17 7.18
N GLY A 233 -25.76 6.92 6.56
CA GLY A 233 -25.95 8.37 6.78
C GLY A 233 -25.15 9.28 5.85
N GLU A 234 -25.12 10.57 6.18
CA GLU A 234 -24.65 11.65 5.28
C GLU A 234 -23.14 11.87 5.35
N ASN A 235 -22.47 11.37 6.39
CA ASN A 235 -21.01 11.43 6.52
C ASN A 235 -20.32 10.14 6.04
N ASN A 236 -20.57 9.76 4.78
CA ASN A 236 -20.02 8.57 4.11
C ASN A 236 -20.00 7.30 4.98
N GLY A 237 -21.13 7.03 5.62
CA GLY A 237 -21.32 5.84 6.43
C GLY A 237 -21.06 6.00 7.93
N CYS A 238 -20.46 7.09 8.39
CA CYS A 238 -20.07 7.23 9.79
C CYS A 238 -21.22 7.54 10.75
N ASP A 239 -22.33 8.10 10.27
CA ASP A 239 -23.46 8.42 11.15
C ASP A 239 -24.13 7.16 11.70
N GLY A 240 -24.10 6.05 10.97
CA GLY A 240 -24.59 4.75 11.45
C GLY A 240 -23.72 4.09 12.54
N VAL A 241 -22.51 4.63 12.78
CA VAL A 241 -21.56 4.11 13.77
C VAL A 241 -21.71 4.83 15.10
N TRP A 242 -21.77 6.16 15.07
CA TRP A 242 -21.75 7.00 16.28
C TRP A 242 -22.74 8.18 16.25
N GLY A 243 -23.58 8.28 15.22
CA GLY A 243 -24.58 9.34 15.06
C GLY A 243 -24.07 10.60 14.34
N HIS A 244 -24.98 11.29 13.66
CA HIS A 244 -24.67 12.47 12.85
C HIS A 244 -23.92 13.58 13.62
N GLN A 245 -24.33 13.84 14.86
CA GLN A 245 -23.71 14.88 15.68
C GLN A 245 -22.24 14.59 15.99
N CYS A 246 -21.88 13.33 16.27
CA CYS A 246 -20.48 12.97 16.48
C CYS A 246 -19.66 13.18 15.19
N SER A 247 -20.17 12.78 14.02
CA SER A 247 -19.48 12.99 12.74
C SER A 247 -19.15 14.48 12.51
N GLN A 248 -20.12 15.37 12.73
CA GLN A 248 -19.93 16.81 12.57
C GLN A 248 -18.95 17.38 13.60
N ASN A 249 -19.11 17.01 14.87
CA ASN A 249 -18.23 17.49 15.95
C ASN A 249 -16.80 16.99 15.77
N LEU A 250 -16.62 15.76 15.28
CA LEU A 250 -15.30 15.20 14.97
C LEU A 250 -14.63 15.95 13.82
N LYS A 251 -15.36 16.20 12.72
CA LYS A 251 -14.85 17.00 11.60
C LYS A 251 -14.41 18.38 12.08
N ALA A 252 -15.29 19.09 12.79
CA ALA A 252 -15.00 20.41 13.34
C ALA A 252 -13.81 20.41 14.31
N TYR A 253 -13.70 19.39 15.15
CA TYR A 253 -12.58 19.25 16.09
C TYR A 253 -11.24 19.08 15.35
N LEU A 254 -11.20 18.22 14.32
CA LEU A 254 -10.00 17.98 13.52
C LEU A 254 -9.60 19.23 12.72
N GLN A 255 -10.58 19.91 12.11
CA GLN A 255 -10.36 21.19 11.41
C GLN A 255 -9.72 22.23 12.33
N ASN A 256 -10.31 22.44 13.52
CA ASN A 256 -9.79 23.38 14.51
C ASN A 256 -8.41 22.98 15.01
N SER A 257 -8.17 21.69 15.25
CA SER A 257 -6.87 21.20 15.72
C SER A 257 -5.77 21.42 14.69
N ILE A 258 -6.03 21.15 13.41
CA ILE A 258 -5.07 21.41 12.32
C ILE A 258 -4.83 22.91 12.14
N TYR A 259 -5.89 23.73 12.21
CA TYR A 259 -5.76 25.19 12.16
C TYR A 259 -4.90 25.72 13.30
N ASN A 260 -5.15 25.28 14.54
CA ASN A 260 -4.38 25.70 15.71
C ASN A 260 -2.92 25.22 15.63
N LEU A 261 -2.69 24.00 15.12
CA LEU A 261 -1.34 23.50 14.87
C LEU A 261 -0.61 24.43 13.88
N ALA A 262 -1.24 24.80 12.77
CA ALA A 262 -0.67 25.70 11.79
C ALA A 262 -0.38 27.10 12.37
N ALA A 263 -1.31 27.63 13.18
CA ALA A 263 -1.16 28.94 13.82
C ALA A 263 -0.09 28.96 14.93
N SER A 264 0.22 27.81 15.54
CA SER A 264 1.20 27.71 16.63
C SER A 264 2.65 27.96 16.19
N GLY A 265 2.94 27.85 14.89
CA GLY A 265 4.30 27.93 14.35
C GLY A 265 5.17 26.70 14.64
N VAL A 266 4.66 25.69 15.35
CA VAL A 266 5.36 24.43 15.59
C VAL A 266 5.61 23.71 14.27
N TYR A 267 6.80 23.14 14.12
CA TYR A 267 7.16 22.37 12.93
C TYR A 267 6.37 21.05 12.85
N TYR A 268 5.85 20.74 11.66
CA TYR A 268 5.20 19.47 11.34
C TYR A 268 5.43 19.12 9.86
N ASN A 269 5.40 17.83 9.53
CA ASN A 269 5.44 17.36 8.15
C ASN A 269 4.03 17.15 7.59
N SER A 270 3.19 16.53 8.42
CA SER A 270 1.89 15.97 8.05
C SER A 270 0.87 16.47 9.09
N PRO A 271 0.01 17.46 8.76
CA PRO A 271 -0.82 18.13 9.76
C PRO A 271 -1.82 17.19 10.45
N LEU A 272 -2.46 16.28 9.72
CA LEU A 272 -3.40 15.31 10.31
C LEU A 272 -2.65 14.32 11.20
N GLU A 273 -1.53 13.77 10.73
CA GLU A 273 -0.71 12.86 11.56
C GLU A 273 -0.29 13.52 12.88
N ALA A 274 0.21 14.76 12.83
CA ALA A 274 0.63 15.48 14.02
C ALA A 274 -0.52 15.70 15.01
N VAL A 275 -1.71 16.07 14.53
CA VAL A 275 -2.91 16.21 15.37
C VAL A 275 -3.33 14.87 15.98
N LEU A 276 -3.39 13.80 15.19
CA LEU A 276 -3.77 12.48 15.70
C LEU A 276 -2.77 11.93 16.74
N GLN A 277 -1.47 12.19 16.54
CA GLN A 277 -0.45 11.86 17.52
C GLN A 277 -0.64 12.66 18.82
N GLN A 278 -0.90 13.98 18.75
CA GLN A 278 -1.19 14.80 19.92
C GLN A 278 -2.43 14.30 20.67
N MET A 279 -3.49 13.95 19.95
CA MET A 279 -4.75 13.45 20.53
C MET A 279 -4.58 12.09 21.22
N SER A 280 -3.83 11.16 20.61
CA SER A 280 -3.59 9.83 21.18
C SER A 280 -2.66 9.85 22.40
N GLN A 281 -1.79 10.85 22.50
CA GLN A 281 -0.86 11.02 23.62
C GLN A 281 -1.41 11.92 24.74
N ALA A 282 -2.50 12.66 24.50
CA ALA A 282 -3.11 13.54 25.48
C ALA A 282 -3.64 12.77 26.71
N GLN A 283 -3.41 13.34 27.90
CA GLN A 283 -3.92 12.82 29.16
C GLN A 283 -4.60 13.95 29.94
N PRO A 284 -5.94 13.93 30.10
CA PRO A 284 -6.88 12.91 29.59
C PRO A 284 -7.07 12.97 28.06
N PRO A 285 -7.56 11.89 27.42
CA PRO A 285 -7.93 11.92 26.00
C PRO A 285 -8.93 13.04 25.69
N PRO A 286 -8.89 13.61 24.47
CA PRO A 286 -9.80 14.69 24.11
C PRO A 286 -11.24 14.22 24.12
N THR A 287 -12.10 15.01 24.75
CA THR A 287 -13.55 14.77 24.75
C THR A 287 -14.17 15.54 23.60
N ILE A 288 -14.71 14.81 22.62
CA ILE A 288 -15.49 15.39 21.53
C ILE A 288 -16.98 15.22 21.88
N PRO A 289 -17.78 16.30 21.92
CA PRO A 289 -19.19 16.21 22.25
C PRO A 289 -19.93 15.20 21.34
N SER A 290 -20.85 14.44 21.94
CA SER A 290 -21.64 13.40 21.27
C SER A 290 -20.84 12.20 20.73
N CYS A 291 -19.51 12.16 20.88
CA CYS A 291 -18.68 11.05 20.43
C CYS A 291 -18.34 10.07 21.56
N PRO A 292 -18.15 8.77 21.26
CA PRO A 292 -17.63 7.81 22.23
C PRO A 292 -16.24 8.20 22.75
N GLN A 293 -16.00 8.08 24.05
CA GLN A 293 -14.68 8.37 24.64
C GLN A 293 -13.59 7.41 24.14
N SER A 294 -13.97 6.22 23.68
CA SER A 294 -13.07 5.20 23.12
C SER A 294 -12.69 5.46 21.66
N LEU A 295 -13.17 6.54 21.03
CA LEU A 295 -12.99 6.80 19.60
C LEU A 295 -11.52 6.69 19.15
N PHE A 296 -10.61 7.27 19.95
CA PHE A 296 -9.16 7.27 19.71
C PHE A 296 -8.38 6.30 20.60
N GLN A 297 -9.06 5.46 21.38
CA GLN A 297 -8.44 4.42 22.21
C GLN A 297 -8.18 3.17 21.35
N VAL A 298 -7.29 3.32 20.37
CA VAL A 298 -6.83 2.27 19.45
C VAL A 298 -5.31 2.27 19.40
N GLY A 299 -4.71 1.16 18.98
CA GLY A 299 -3.24 1.01 19.01
C GLY A 299 -2.50 2.02 18.11
N VAL A 300 -2.68 1.90 16.80
CA VAL A 300 -2.03 2.78 15.81
C VAL A 300 -3.08 3.23 14.80
N ILE A 301 -3.03 4.52 14.44
CA ILE A 301 -3.80 5.09 13.34
C ILE A 301 -2.77 5.44 12.25
N PRO A 302 -2.48 4.53 11.30
CA PRO A 302 -1.57 4.85 10.20
C PRO A 302 -2.09 6.05 9.41
N VAL A 303 -1.16 6.92 9.01
CA VAL A 303 -1.43 8.09 8.16
C VAL A 303 -0.51 8.05 6.96
N GLU A 304 -1.06 8.31 5.78
CA GLU A 304 -0.31 8.40 4.52
C GLU A 304 -0.62 9.72 3.83
N SER A 305 0.42 10.49 3.53
CA SER A 305 0.34 11.68 2.67
C SER A 305 0.36 11.26 1.22
N PHE A 306 -0.54 11.78 0.39
CA PHE A 306 -0.64 11.37 -1.02
C PHE A 306 -0.85 12.50 -2.01
N VAL A 307 -1.09 13.72 -1.56
CA VAL A 307 -0.99 14.90 -2.42
C VAL A 307 -0.27 16.01 -1.70
N GLU A 308 0.70 16.63 -2.39
CA GLU A 308 1.37 17.84 -1.94
C GLU A 308 1.21 18.94 -2.98
N GLU A 309 0.67 20.06 -2.55
CA GLU A 309 0.51 21.26 -3.36
C GLU A 309 1.61 22.26 -3.02
N ASN A 310 2.28 22.79 -4.04
CA ASN A 310 3.33 23.79 -3.89
C ASN A 310 2.96 25.07 -4.65
N GLU A 311 2.73 26.15 -3.91
CA GLU A 311 2.34 27.46 -4.41
C GLU A 311 3.44 28.11 -5.25
N LEU A 312 4.69 28.06 -4.79
CA LEU A 312 5.81 28.74 -5.46
C LEU A 312 6.03 28.24 -6.89
N ASN A 313 5.89 26.93 -7.09
CA ASN A 313 6.07 26.30 -8.39
C ASN A 313 4.75 26.04 -9.13
N GLN A 314 3.62 26.38 -8.52
CA GLN A 314 2.27 26.02 -8.99
C GLN A 314 2.18 24.54 -9.39
N SER A 315 2.81 23.67 -8.60
CA SER A 315 2.96 22.25 -8.91
C SER A 315 2.27 21.38 -7.87
N ILE A 316 1.69 20.29 -8.33
CA ILE A 316 1.09 19.25 -7.48
C ILE A 316 1.90 17.95 -7.64
N THR A 317 2.24 17.35 -6.51
CA THR A 317 2.79 15.99 -6.46
C THR A 317 1.69 15.06 -6.00
N VAL A 318 1.41 14.02 -6.78
CA VAL A 318 0.33 13.06 -6.50
C VAL A 318 0.94 11.68 -6.35
N GLY A 319 0.61 11.00 -5.25
CA GLY A 319 1.01 9.62 -4.97
C GLY A 319 0.49 8.64 -6.02
N LEU A 320 1.11 7.46 -6.08
CA LEU A 320 0.66 6.39 -6.98
C LEU A 320 -0.63 5.76 -6.43
N PRO A 321 -1.65 5.49 -7.27
CA PRO A 321 -2.81 4.73 -6.84
C PRO A 321 -2.37 3.32 -6.43
N GLY A 322 -2.95 2.81 -5.35
CA GLY A 322 -2.59 1.49 -4.81
C GLY A 322 -3.48 0.36 -5.33
N SER A 323 -3.13 -0.85 -4.90
CA SER A 323 -3.89 -2.08 -5.19
C SER A 323 -3.66 -3.09 -4.06
N SER A 324 -4.33 -4.24 -4.08
CA SER A 324 -4.01 -5.32 -3.13
C SER A 324 -2.58 -5.84 -3.29
N ALA A 325 -2.00 -5.78 -4.49
CA ALA A 325 -0.61 -6.14 -4.76
C ALA A 325 0.40 -5.07 -4.33
N PHE A 326 -0.06 -3.84 -4.09
CA PHE A 326 0.74 -2.69 -3.67
C PHE A 326 -0.14 -1.76 -2.81
N PRO A 327 -0.52 -2.19 -1.60
CA PRO A 327 -1.31 -1.37 -0.71
C PRO A 327 -0.46 -0.19 -0.24
N TRP A 328 -1.11 0.90 0.16
CA TRP A 328 -0.38 2.05 0.69
C TRP A 328 0.14 1.76 2.09
N ARG A 329 -0.66 1.06 2.89
CA ARG A 329 -0.26 0.63 4.20
C ARG A 329 -0.80 -0.75 4.53
N THR A 330 0.04 -1.51 5.22
CA THR A 330 -0.27 -2.79 5.86
C THR A 330 0.16 -2.73 7.32
N TRP A 331 -0.62 -3.33 8.21
CA TRP A 331 -0.25 -3.52 9.61
C TRP A 331 -0.94 -4.74 10.20
N TYR A 332 -0.43 -5.23 11.33
CA TYR A 332 -0.94 -6.42 12.00
C TYR A 332 -1.72 -6.05 13.25
N ILE A 333 -2.85 -6.72 13.46
CA ILE A 333 -3.67 -6.65 14.66
C ILE A 333 -3.64 -8.03 15.31
N ARG A 334 -3.11 -8.12 16.53
CA ARG A 334 -2.96 -9.38 17.26
C ARG A 334 -4.18 -9.65 18.14
N ASN A 335 -4.37 -10.92 18.48
CA ASN A 335 -5.38 -11.41 19.42
C ASN A 335 -6.80 -11.03 19.00
N ILE A 336 -7.06 -11.04 17.70
CA ILE A 336 -8.39 -10.82 17.13
C ILE A 336 -8.64 -11.84 16.03
N THR A 337 -9.80 -12.49 16.10
CA THR A 337 -10.22 -13.48 15.12
C THR A 337 -10.79 -12.82 13.85
N PRO A 338 -10.83 -13.53 12.71
CA PRO A 338 -11.44 -12.99 11.48
C PRO A 338 -12.90 -12.57 11.69
N SER A 339 -13.67 -13.32 12.50
CA SER A 339 -15.08 -13.02 12.79
C SER A 339 -15.24 -11.77 13.65
N GLU A 340 -14.38 -11.57 14.65
CA GLU A 340 -14.32 -10.34 15.44
C GLU A 340 -13.89 -9.14 14.60
N GLN A 341 -12.93 -9.32 13.69
CA GLN A 341 -12.50 -8.26 12.79
C GLN A 341 -13.60 -7.86 11.79
N ALA A 342 -14.35 -8.84 11.26
CA ALA A 342 -15.43 -8.59 10.30
C ALA A 342 -16.59 -7.76 10.87
N VAL A 343 -16.71 -7.62 12.20
CA VAL A 343 -17.69 -6.72 12.83
C VAL A 343 -17.13 -5.34 13.13
N GLN A 344 -15.81 -5.15 13.07
CA GLN A 344 -15.18 -3.85 13.29
C GLN A 344 -15.43 -2.91 12.11
N VAL A 345 -15.63 -1.64 12.42
CA VAL A 345 -15.72 -0.56 11.44
C VAL A 345 -14.34 0.07 11.27
N ALA A 346 -13.91 0.16 10.02
CA ALA A 346 -12.73 0.91 9.61
C ALA A 346 -13.14 2.34 9.25
N VAL A 347 -12.44 3.32 9.84
CA VAL A 347 -12.71 4.75 9.68
C VAL A 347 -11.55 5.39 8.94
N GLY A 348 -11.77 5.75 7.68
CA GLY A 348 -10.87 6.62 6.94
C GLY A 348 -11.14 8.09 7.27
N ILE A 349 -10.08 8.85 7.55
CA ILE A 349 -10.13 10.29 7.78
C ILE A 349 -9.26 10.93 6.70
N PHE A 350 -9.89 11.58 5.74
CA PHE A 350 -9.21 12.37 4.72
C PHE A 350 -9.03 13.79 5.24
N SER A 351 -7.82 14.33 5.14
CA SER A 351 -7.56 15.74 5.39
C SER A 351 -6.95 16.39 4.16
N ARG A 352 -7.21 17.68 4.01
CA ARG A 352 -6.38 18.59 3.21
C ARG A 352 -6.14 19.84 4.04
N GLY A 353 -4.93 19.95 4.55
CA GLY A 353 -4.51 21.00 5.48
C GLY A 353 -3.34 21.81 4.93
N PRO A 354 -2.96 22.91 5.61
CA PRO A 354 -1.78 23.68 5.27
C PRO A 354 -0.51 22.86 5.49
N SER A 355 0.46 22.97 4.59
CA SER A 355 1.81 22.47 4.86
C SER A 355 2.54 23.42 5.82
N TRP A 356 3.52 22.93 6.57
CA TRP A 356 4.29 23.81 7.45
C TRP A 356 4.96 24.95 6.68
N GLY A 357 4.91 26.15 7.25
CA GLY A 357 5.43 27.37 6.62
C GLY A 357 4.58 27.91 5.48
N SER A 358 3.37 27.38 5.25
CA SER A 358 2.39 28.01 4.36
C SER A 358 1.95 29.38 4.88
N ALA A 359 1.31 30.17 4.02
CA ALA A 359 0.56 31.33 4.48
C ALA A 359 -0.45 30.94 5.57
N PRO A 360 -0.72 31.82 6.54
CA PRO A 360 -1.73 31.59 7.56
C PRO A 360 -3.10 31.32 6.94
N LEU A 361 -3.85 30.38 7.51
CA LEU A 361 -5.26 30.17 7.17
C LEU A 361 -6.10 31.33 7.70
N ASN A 362 -7.22 31.63 7.04
CA ASN A 362 -8.17 32.64 7.51
C ASN A 362 -9.10 32.06 8.59
N SER A 363 -9.46 30.79 8.47
CA SER A 363 -10.28 30.07 9.45
C SER A 363 -10.01 28.56 9.46
N ALA A 364 -10.57 27.86 10.45
CA ALA A 364 -10.53 26.40 10.49
C ALA A 364 -11.29 25.74 9.32
N ASP A 365 -12.26 26.43 8.72
CA ASP A 365 -13.01 25.93 7.57
C ASP A 365 -12.15 25.84 6.29
N ASP A 366 -10.98 26.50 6.27
CA ASP A 366 -10.00 26.33 5.20
C ASP A 366 -9.33 24.95 5.22
N VAL A 367 -9.46 24.20 6.32
CA VAL A 367 -9.07 22.80 6.44
C VAL A 367 -10.24 21.93 6.00
N GLN A 368 -10.00 21.05 5.03
CA GLN A 368 -11.01 20.10 4.58
C GLN A 368 -10.85 18.78 5.32
N ILE A 369 -11.93 18.27 5.90
CA ILE A 369 -11.98 16.94 6.52
C ILE A 369 -13.15 16.15 5.94
N GLU A 370 -12.86 14.96 5.43
CA GLU A 370 -13.89 13.98 5.08
C GLU A 370 -13.70 12.69 5.87
N LEU A 371 -14.82 12.15 6.34
CA LEU A 371 -14.84 10.87 7.05
C LEU A 371 -15.37 9.81 6.09
N VAL A 372 -14.93 8.57 6.24
CA VAL A 372 -15.52 7.41 5.58
C VAL A 372 -15.52 6.23 6.55
N CYS A 373 -16.67 5.58 6.71
CA CYS A 373 -16.80 4.43 7.59
C CYS A 373 -17.26 3.23 6.79
N VAL A 374 -16.44 2.17 6.82
CA VAL A 374 -16.71 0.94 6.09
C VAL A 374 -16.59 -0.26 7.01
N ARG A 375 -17.41 -1.27 6.75
CA ARG A 375 -17.28 -2.60 7.35
C ARG A 375 -16.96 -3.57 6.23
N ALA A 376 -15.86 -4.31 6.37
CA ALA A 376 -15.56 -5.39 5.44
C ALA A 376 -16.69 -6.44 5.54
N PRO A 377 -17.15 -7.00 4.41
CA PRO A 377 -18.20 -8.01 4.43
C PRO A 377 -17.74 -9.21 5.26
N ARG A 378 -18.67 -9.83 5.99
CA ARG A 378 -18.44 -11.16 6.56
C ARG A 378 -18.20 -12.12 5.40
N GLU A 379 -17.25 -13.03 5.52
CA GLU A 379 -17.06 -14.12 4.56
C GLU A 379 -18.43 -14.70 4.16
N GLN A 380 -18.81 -14.55 2.89
CA GLN A 380 -19.55 -15.60 2.23
C GLN A 380 -18.48 -16.61 1.79
N ARG A 381 -18.22 -17.62 2.62
CA ARG A 381 -17.61 -18.84 2.08
C ARG A 381 -18.46 -19.25 0.88
N PRO A 382 -17.88 -19.50 -0.31
CA PRO A 382 -18.59 -20.27 -1.32
C PRO A 382 -18.92 -21.61 -0.66
N SER A 383 -20.21 -21.87 -0.43
CA SER A 383 -20.73 -23.19 -0.11
C SER A 383 -20.54 -24.07 -1.35
N ASN A 384 -19.31 -24.51 -1.58
CA ASN A 384 -18.93 -25.47 -2.62
C ASN A 384 -17.58 -26.10 -2.25
N LEU A 385 -17.54 -26.70 -1.07
CA LEU A 385 -16.84 -27.96 -0.88
C LEU A 385 -17.92 -28.91 -0.39
N ASN A 386 -18.35 -29.81 -1.27
CA ASN A 386 -18.98 -31.06 -0.86
C ASN A 386 -18.00 -31.74 0.08
N TYR A 387 -18.15 -31.48 1.37
CA TYR A 387 -17.70 -32.38 2.40
C TYR A 387 -18.67 -33.56 2.29
N VAL A 388 -18.28 -34.57 1.53
CA VAL A 388 -18.87 -35.90 1.69
C VAL A 388 -18.41 -36.32 3.07
N GLU A 389 -19.32 -36.32 4.03
CA GLU A 389 -19.10 -37.02 5.29
C GLU A 389 -18.65 -38.44 4.92
N PRO A 390 -17.53 -38.95 5.47
CA PRO A 390 -17.30 -40.38 5.43
C PRO A 390 -18.50 -41.02 6.10
N VAL A 391 -19.23 -41.82 5.34
CA VAL A 391 -20.20 -42.76 5.87
C VAL A 391 -19.40 -43.66 6.80
N ASP A 392 -19.71 -43.60 8.09
CA ASP A 392 -19.29 -44.62 9.03
C ASP A 392 -19.93 -45.92 8.53
N ASP A 393 -19.13 -46.75 7.86
CA ASP A 393 -19.50 -48.13 7.57
C ASP A 393 -19.62 -48.82 8.95
N GLU A 394 -20.85 -48.96 9.42
CA GLU A 394 -21.19 -49.79 10.56
C GLU A 394 -20.75 -51.22 10.24
N ASP A 395 -19.80 -51.73 11.01
CA ASP A 395 -19.47 -53.14 11.08
C ASP A 395 -20.73 -53.91 11.55
N GLU A 396 -21.52 -54.41 10.60
CA GLU A 396 -22.52 -55.44 10.86
C GLU A 396 -21.78 -56.77 11.07
N ASP A 397 -21.56 -57.10 12.35
CA ASP A 397 -21.27 -58.46 12.81
C ASP A 397 -22.46 -59.37 12.43
N GLU A 398 -22.38 -60.03 11.27
CA GLU A 398 -23.27 -61.14 10.93
C GLU A 398 -22.85 -62.38 11.74
N ASP A 399 -23.59 -62.63 12.82
CA ASP A 399 -23.56 -63.88 13.58
C ASP A 399 -23.97 -65.06 12.68
N ASP A 400 -22.99 -65.93 12.39
CA ASP A 400 -23.18 -67.30 11.96
C ASP A 400 -23.90 -68.11 13.06
N GLU A 401 -25.13 -68.60 12.84
CA GLU A 401 -25.60 -69.82 13.53
C GLU A 401 -26.76 -70.56 12.80
N ASP A 402 -26.45 -71.82 12.48
CA ASP A 402 -27.31 -73.01 12.45
C ASP A 402 -28.35 -73.25 11.35
N CYS A 403 -27.88 -73.96 10.30
CA CYS A 403 -28.68 -74.91 9.52
C CYS A 403 -28.69 -76.30 10.20
N TYR A 404 -29.85 -76.74 10.72
CA TYR A 404 -30.13 -78.16 10.94
C TYR A 404 -30.80 -78.79 9.71
N PRO A 405 -30.36 -79.96 9.21
CA PRO A 405 -31.18 -80.79 8.35
C PRO A 405 -32.08 -81.71 9.18
N ALA A 406 -33.31 -81.87 8.71
CA ALA A 406 -34.29 -82.81 9.23
C ALA A 406 -33.94 -84.26 8.84
N ALA A 407 -34.12 -85.18 9.80
CA ALA A 407 -34.63 -86.53 9.60
C ALA A 407 -35.28 -87.02 10.90
#